data_AF-A0A1I3JTF5-F1
#
_entry.id   AF-A0A1I3JTF5-F1
#
_cell.length_a   1.000
_cell.length_b   1.000
_cell.length_c   1.000
_cell.angle_alpha   90.00
_cell.angle_beta   90.00
_cell.angle_gamma   90.00
#
_symmetry.space_group_name_H-M   'P 1'
#
loop_
_entity.id
_entity.type
_entity.pdbx_description
1 polymer ?
#
loop_
_entity_poly.entity_id
_entity_poly.type
_entity_poly.pdbx_seq_one_letter_code
_entity_poly.pdbx_strand_id
1 'polypeptide(L)'
;MLTPHALPALFSSEDCAQVIALAEAASLAEARLVGGRRQSEIRRARIAWLDDQPETEWISARLARAFAEANRAAFDFAVEGFDERAQVALYDGSEQGGFDWHSDVGDGPLARRRKLTVVVQLSDPGDYEGGELEINGDGRPRTADRAQGAAIAFPAFALHRVAPVTRGRRWSLTLWAHGPSFR
;
A
#
# COMPACT_ATOMS: atom_id res chain seq x y z
N MET A 1 2.55 -18.79 -6.96
CA MET A 1 1.07 -18.70 -6.83
C MET A 1 0.72 -17.21 -6.77
N LEU A 2 -0.38 -16.76 -7.40
CA LEU A 2 -0.83 -15.34 -7.30
C LEU A 2 -1.56 -15.04 -5.97
N THR A 3 -1.33 -15.89 -4.97
CA THR A 3 -1.94 -15.77 -3.66
C THR A 3 -1.18 -14.70 -2.87
N PRO A 4 -1.88 -13.70 -2.32
CA PRO A 4 -1.25 -12.73 -1.45
C PRO A 4 -0.56 -13.40 -0.25
N HIS A 5 0.55 -12.82 0.20
CA HIS A 5 1.33 -13.31 1.34
C HIS A 5 1.14 -12.38 2.54
N ALA A 6 0.63 -12.91 3.64
CA ALA A 6 0.34 -12.15 4.85
C ALA A 6 1.57 -12.06 5.77
N LEU A 7 1.74 -10.92 6.42
CA LEU A 7 2.81 -10.58 7.35
C LEU A 7 2.16 -9.96 8.62
N PRO A 8 1.70 -10.78 9.57
CA PRO A 8 0.67 -10.38 10.56
C PRO A 8 1.09 -9.36 11.63
N ALA A 9 2.39 -9.06 11.75
CA ALA A 9 2.91 -8.17 12.80
C ALA A 9 4.16 -7.42 12.34
N LEU A 10 4.11 -6.79 11.16
CA LEU A 10 5.27 -6.10 10.59
C LEU A 10 5.58 -4.79 11.33
N PHE A 11 4.55 -4.08 11.79
CA PHE A 11 4.66 -2.84 12.56
C PHE A 11 3.97 -3.00 13.92
N SER A 12 4.51 -2.40 14.97
CA SER A 12 3.78 -2.22 16.23
C SER A 12 2.77 -1.06 16.12
N SER A 13 1.87 -0.92 17.08
CA SER A 13 0.97 0.23 17.15
C SER A 13 1.73 1.57 17.32
N GLU A 14 2.84 1.57 18.06
CA GLU A 14 3.73 2.73 18.20
C GLU A 14 4.37 3.11 16.87
N ASP A 15 4.92 2.13 16.13
CA ASP A 15 5.45 2.37 14.79
C ASP A 15 4.36 2.93 13.86
N CYS A 16 3.14 2.40 13.92
CA CYS A 16 2.03 2.88 13.10
C CYS A 16 1.70 4.35 13.40
N ALA A 17 1.64 4.72 14.67
CA ALA A 17 1.42 6.10 15.09
C ALA A 17 2.53 7.04 14.61
N GLN A 18 3.79 6.59 14.67
CA GLN A 18 4.94 7.37 14.19
C GLN A 18 4.88 7.58 12.66
N VAL A 19 4.53 6.55 11.88
CA VAL A 19 4.34 6.68 10.42
C VAL A 19 3.24 7.68 10.10
N ILE A 20 2.12 7.64 10.81
CA ILE A 20 1.01 8.59 10.62
C ILE A 20 1.47 10.01 10.93
N ALA A 21 2.16 10.23 12.05
CA ALA A 21 2.65 11.55 12.44
C ALA A 21 3.63 12.14 11.40
N LEU A 22 4.52 11.32 10.84
CA LEU A 22 5.42 11.73 9.76
C LEU A 22 4.65 12.13 8.49
N ALA A 23 3.60 11.38 8.13
CA ALA A 23 2.75 11.71 6.99
C ALA A 23 1.96 13.01 7.18
N GLU A 24 1.48 13.28 8.40
CA GLU A 24 0.81 14.53 8.73
C GLU A 24 1.76 15.72 8.65
N ALA A 25 2.99 15.57 9.15
CA ALA A 25 4.03 16.59 9.05
C ALA A 25 4.45 16.88 7.59
N ALA A 26 4.48 15.85 6.74
CA ALA A 26 4.81 15.97 5.32
C ALA A 26 3.71 16.64 4.44
N SER A 27 2.60 17.08 5.05
CA SER A 27 1.42 17.69 4.38
C SER A 27 0.73 16.76 3.38
N LEU A 28 -0.34 16.11 3.83
CA LEU A 28 -1.23 15.31 3.00
C LEU A 28 -1.83 16.13 1.82
N ALA A 29 -1.71 15.60 0.60
CA ALA A 29 -2.33 16.14 -0.59
C ALA A 29 -3.36 15.16 -1.19
N GLU A 30 -4.33 15.64 -1.97
CA GLU A 30 -5.26 14.73 -2.68
C GLU A 30 -4.50 13.75 -3.60
N ALA A 31 -4.91 12.48 -3.58
CA ALA A 31 -4.31 11.45 -4.42
C ALA A 31 -4.53 11.73 -5.92
N ARG A 32 -3.47 11.58 -6.72
CA ARG A 32 -3.52 11.64 -8.18
C ARG A 32 -3.28 10.25 -8.77
N LEU A 33 -3.95 9.94 -9.88
CA LEU A 33 -3.69 8.72 -10.67
C LEU A 33 -2.50 8.94 -11.61
N VAL A 34 -1.91 7.84 -12.10
CA VAL A 34 -0.89 7.87 -13.16
C VAL A 34 -1.46 8.62 -14.37
N GLY A 35 -0.75 9.65 -14.85
CA GLY A 35 -1.22 10.53 -15.94
C GLY A 35 -1.95 11.80 -15.49
N GLY A 36 -2.02 12.10 -14.18
CA GLY A 36 -2.43 13.42 -13.67
C GLY A 36 -3.92 13.75 -13.78
N ARG A 37 -4.76 12.84 -14.29
CA ARG A 37 -6.22 13.01 -14.33
C ARG A 37 -6.82 12.75 -12.93
N ARG A 38 -7.52 13.76 -12.40
CA ARG A 38 -8.41 13.62 -11.24
C ARG A 38 -9.62 12.80 -11.66
N GLN A 39 -9.78 11.61 -11.10
CA GLN A 39 -11.05 10.89 -11.13
C GLN A 39 -11.37 10.47 -9.69
N SER A 40 -12.05 11.37 -8.97
CA SER A 40 -12.63 11.10 -7.64
C SER A 40 -13.64 9.94 -7.65
N GLU A 41 -14.07 9.51 -8.83
CA GLU A 41 -14.86 8.29 -9.03
C GLU A 41 -14.05 7.02 -8.72
N ILE A 42 -12.75 7.01 -9.07
CA ILE A 42 -11.88 5.84 -8.92
C ILE A 42 -11.16 5.84 -7.57
N ARG A 43 -10.61 7.00 -7.14
CA ARG A 43 -9.86 7.10 -5.88
C ARG A 43 -10.25 8.34 -5.08
N ARG A 44 -10.66 8.13 -3.84
CA ARG A 44 -10.93 9.16 -2.82
C ARG A 44 -10.00 8.92 -1.64
N ALA A 45 -8.85 9.57 -1.68
CA ALA A 45 -7.83 9.45 -0.64
C ALA A 45 -6.96 10.71 -0.62
N ARG A 46 -6.38 10.99 0.55
CA ARG A 46 -5.25 11.90 0.69
C ARG A 46 -3.96 11.08 0.82
N ILE A 47 -2.88 11.54 0.21
CA ILE A 47 -1.59 10.85 0.19
C ILE A 47 -0.47 11.76 0.67
N ALA A 48 0.49 11.17 1.36
CA ALA A 48 1.80 11.75 1.63
C ALA A 48 2.87 10.77 1.12
N TRP A 49 3.98 11.30 0.62
CA TRP A 49 5.14 10.50 0.27
C TRP A 49 6.20 10.75 1.33
N LEU A 50 6.69 9.68 1.95
CA LEU A 50 7.78 9.78 2.91
C LEU A 50 9.09 9.88 2.14
N ASP A 51 9.77 11.01 2.29
CA ASP A 51 11.11 11.21 1.72
C ASP A 51 12.12 10.30 2.42
N ASP A 52 13.22 10.02 1.72
CA ASP A 52 14.32 9.26 2.28
C ASP A 52 15.16 10.19 3.17
N GLN A 53 14.88 10.15 4.47
CA GLN A 53 15.48 10.99 5.49
C GLN A 53 15.87 10.11 6.69
N PRO A 54 16.78 10.54 7.57
CA PRO A 54 17.20 9.76 8.73
C PRO A 54 16.02 9.30 9.61
N GLU A 55 14.97 10.11 9.74
CA GLU A 55 13.77 9.79 10.53
C GLU A 55 12.83 8.74 9.91
N THR A 56 12.95 8.48 8.60
CA THR A 56 12.12 7.52 7.83
C THR A 56 12.90 6.28 7.39
N GLU A 57 14.24 6.26 7.53
CA GLU A 57 15.11 5.15 7.13
C GLU A 57 14.70 3.80 7.75
N TRP A 58 14.23 3.82 9.00
CA TRP A 58 13.77 2.60 9.67
C TRP A 58 12.54 1.98 8.99
N ILE A 59 11.69 2.80 8.37
CA ILE A 59 10.49 2.36 7.65
C ILE A 59 10.90 1.63 6.36
N SER A 60 11.77 2.27 5.57
CA SER A 60 12.25 1.70 4.31
C SER A 60 13.06 0.42 4.54
N ALA A 61 13.95 0.41 5.53
CA ALA A 61 14.72 -0.77 5.92
C ALA A 61 13.82 -1.94 6.35
N ARG A 62 12.75 -1.67 7.10
CA ARG A 62 11.81 -2.70 7.55
C ARG A 62 10.97 -3.25 6.40
N LEU A 63 10.45 -2.37 5.54
CA LEU A 63 9.72 -2.79 4.35
C LEU A 63 10.62 -3.60 3.41
N ALA A 64 11.87 -3.20 3.19
CA ALA A 64 12.82 -3.93 2.36
C ALA A 64 13.04 -5.38 2.85
N ARG A 65 13.12 -5.57 4.17
CA ARG A 65 13.20 -6.91 4.78
C ARG A 65 11.92 -7.72 4.51
N ALA A 66 10.75 -7.09 4.68
CA ALA A 66 9.45 -7.72 4.41
C ALA A 66 9.30 -8.14 2.95
N PHE A 67 9.74 -7.30 2.01
CA PHE A 67 9.79 -7.64 0.59
C PHE A 67 10.68 -8.84 0.32
N ALA A 68 11.90 -8.84 0.88
CA ALA A 68 12.83 -9.93 0.68
C ALA A 68 12.29 -11.26 1.24
N GLU A 69 11.63 -11.23 2.40
CA GLU A 69 10.95 -12.38 3.00
C GLU A 69 9.81 -12.89 2.11
N ALA A 70 8.84 -12.02 1.79
CA ALA A 70 7.67 -12.39 1.00
C ALA A 70 8.05 -12.87 -0.40
N ASN A 71 9.04 -12.23 -1.04
CA ASN A 71 9.52 -12.62 -2.36
C ASN A 71 10.10 -14.04 -2.33
N ARG A 72 10.98 -14.35 -1.36
CA ARG A 72 11.55 -15.70 -1.21
C ARG A 72 10.49 -16.75 -0.85
N ALA A 73 9.49 -16.39 -0.05
CA ALA A 73 8.50 -17.33 0.44
C ALA A 73 7.41 -17.67 -0.59
N ALA A 74 7.03 -16.73 -1.47
CA ALA A 74 5.80 -16.87 -2.25
C ALA A 74 5.89 -16.50 -3.75
N PHE A 75 6.84 -15.67 -4.18
CA PHE A 75 6.78 -15.03 -5.50
C PHE A 75 7.96 -15.31 -6.43
N ASP A 76 9.18 -15.37 -5.89
CA ASP A 76 10.42 -15.62 -6.64
C ASP A 76 10.60 -14.67 -7.84
N PHE A 77 10.27 -13.39 -7.66
CA PHE A 77 10.47 -12.37 -8.68
C PHE A 77 11.91 -11.83 -8.66
N ALA A 78 12.44 -11.52 -9.85
CA ALA A 78 13.64 -10.72 -9.98
C ALA A 78 13.34 -9.28 -9.50
N VAL A 79 13.85 -8.93 -8.32
CA VAL A 79 13.76 -7.61 -7.70
C VAL A 79 15.15 -6.98 -7.72
N GLU A 80 15.24 -5.75 -8.22
CA GLU A 80 16.49 -4.98 -8.38
C GLU A 80 16.60 -3.84 -7.37
N GLY A 81 15.49 -3.34 -6.84
CA GLY A 81 15.52 -2.22 -5.91
C GLY A 81 14.15 -1.66 -5.52
N PHE A 82 14.19 -0.52 -4.84
CA PHE A 82 13.03 0.26 -4.39
C PHE A 82 13.21 1.68 -4.95
N ASP A 83 12.70 1.90 -6.15
CA ASP A 83 12.92 3.14 -6.92
C ASP A 83 11.85 4.22 -6.63
N GLU A 84 10.96 3.97 -5.67
CA GLU A 84 9.88 4.87 -5.28
C GLU A 84 9.87 5.11 -3.77
N ARG A 85 9.41 6.29 -3.37
CA ARG A 85 9.16 6.65 -1.97
C ARG A 85 8.00 5.83 -1.40
N ALA A 86 8.00 5.61 -0.09
CA ALA A 86 6.85 5.00 0.57
C ALA A 86 5.67 5.98 0.57
N GLN A 87 4.48 5.48 0.24
CA GLN A 87 3.24 6.27 0.19
C GLN A 87 2.39 5.96 1.41
N VAL A 88 2.04 6.99 2.18
CA VAL A 88 0.99 6.90 3.20
C VAL A 88 -0.31 7.42 2.60
N ALA A 89 -1.40 6.67 2.76
CA ALA A 89 -2.71 7.04 2.27
C ALA A 89 -3.73 7.11 3.42
N LEU A 90 -4.53 8.16 3.43
CA LEU A 90 -5.67 8.39 4.31
C LEU A 90 -6.97 8.30 3.50
N TYR A 91 -7.85 7.40 3.91
CA TYR A 91 -9.22 7.26 3.42
C TYR A 91 -10.17 7.75 4.52
N ASP A 92 -10.94 8.80 4.25
CA ASP A 92 -11.85 9.44 5.22
C ASP A 92 -13.30 9.00 4.98
N GLY A 93 -13.96 8.54 6.04
CA GLY A 93 -15.35 8.05 5.97
C GLY A 93 -16.36 9.14 5.59
N SER A 94 -16.08 10.41 5.90
CA SER A 94 -16.94 11.53 5.50
C SER A 94 -16.99 11.74 3.98
N GLU A 95 -16.00 11.21 3.25
CA GLU A 95 -15.89 11.31 1.80
C GLU A 95 -16.12 9.96 1.10
N GLN A 96 -16.56 8.94 1.86
CA GLN A 96 -16.62 7.55 1.39
C GLN A 96 -15.28 7.13 0.77
N GLY A 97 -14.18 7.45 1.44
CA GLY A 97 -12.82 7.27 0.94
C GLY A 97 -12.55 5.83 0.52
N GLY A 98 -11.95 5.64 -0.65
CA GLY A 98 -11.65 4.31 -1.19
C GLY A 98 -10.81 4.38 -2.45
N PHE A 99 -10.49 3.23 -3.02
CA PHE A 99 -9.82 3.12 -4.31
C PHE A 99 -10.35 1.90 -5.02
N ASP A 100 -11.15 2.08 -6.07
CA ASP A 100 -11.78 0.98 -6.81
C ASP A 100 -10.75 0.08 -7.52
N TRP A 101 -11.19 -1.03 -8.08
CA TRP A 101 -10.35 -2.05 -8.71
C TRP A 101 -9.32 -1.45 -9.67
N HIS A 102 -8.04 -1.64 -9.34
CA HIS A 102 -6.91 -1.17 -10.13
C HIS A 102 -5.73 -2.13 -10.01
N SER A 103 -4.72 -1.87 -10.84
CA SER A 103 -3.41 -2.50 -10.81
C SER A 103 -2.37 -1.43 -10.55
N ASP A 104 -1.29 -1.78 -9.86
CA ASP A 104 -0.19 -0.85 -9.58
C ASP A 104 0.78 -0.72 -10.77
N VAL A 105 0.78 -1.67 -11.70
CA VAL A 105 1.52 -1.50 -12.97
C VAL A 105 0.79 -0.55 -13.92
N GLY A 106 1.57 0.21 -14.69
CA GLY A 106 1.05 1.11 -15.72
C GLY A 106 2.18 1.64 -16.61
N ASP A 107 1.85 2.50 -17.58
CA ASP A 107 2.80 2.93 -18.63
C ASP A 107 3.92 3.88 -18.15
N GLY A 108 3.84 4.34 -16.90
CA GLY A 108 4.89 5.18 -16.31
C GLY A 108 6.24 4.44 -16.17
N PRO A 109 7.38 5.16 -16.22
CA PRO A 109 8.71 4.54 -16.23
C PRO A 109 9.01 3.69 -14.98
N LEU A 110 8.50 4.11 -13.81
CA LEU A 110 8.60 3.33 -12.57
C LEU A 110 7.47 2.32 -12.43
N ALA A 111 6.23 2.72 -12.74
CA ALA A 111 5.06 1.86 -12.63
C ALA A 111 5.21 0.55 -13.44
N ARG A 112 5.77 0.61 -14.65
CA ARG A 112 6.01 -0.57 -15.50
C ARG A 112 7.04 -1.57 -14.93
N ARG A 113 7.86 -1.13 -13.97
CA ARG A 113 8.90 -1.95 -13.32
C ARG A 113 8.46 -2.54 -12.00
N ARG A 114 7.30 -2.17 -11.46
CA ARG A 114 6.79 -2.69 -10.18
C ARG A 114 6.56 -4.19 -10.28
N LYS A 115 7.07 -4.91 -9.28
CA LYS A 115 7.01 -6.37 -9.15
C LYS A 115 6.09 -6.80 -8.03
N LEU A 116 6.35 -6.27 -6.84
CA LEU A 116 5.59 -6.55 -5.63
C LEU A 116 5.10 -5.24 -5.05
N THR A 117 3.89 -5.30 -4.51
CA THR A 117 3.32 -4.28 -3.65
C THR A 117 3.28 -4.85 -2.24
N VAL A 118 3.68 -4.05 -1.25
CA VAL A 118 3.42 -4.33 0.17
C VAL A 118 2.55 -3.20 0.71
N VAL A 119 1.45 -3.56 1.37
CA VAL A 119 0.57 -2.63 2.06
C VAL A 119 0.53 -3.00 3.54
N VAL A 120 0.78 -2.04 4.43
CA VAL A 120 0.66 -2.14 5.88
C VAL A 120 -0.62 -1.44 6.34
N GLN A 121 -1.41 -2.08 7.20
CA GLN A 121 -2.53 -1.46 7.88
C GLN A 121 -2.00 -0.59 9.03
N LEU A 122 -2.27 0.73 9.02
CA LEU A 122 -1.75 1.62 10.07
C LEU A 122 -2.81 1.98 11.13
N SER A 123 -4.09 1.77 10.83
CA SER A 123 -5.20 2.10 11.73
C SER A 123 -5.63 0.90 12.57
N ASP A 124 -6.05 1.16 13.80
CA ASP A 124 -6.81 0.19 14.59
C ASP A 124 -8.14 -0.12 13.87
N PRO A 125 -8.51 -1.40 13.65
CA PRO A 125 -9.76 -1.76 13.00
C PRO A 125 -11.03 -1.27 13.74
N GLY A 126 -10.95 -0.93 15.03
CA GLY A 126 -12.04 -0.33 15.81
C GLY A 126 -12.30 1.15 15.48
N ASP A 127 -11.32 1.85 14.88
CA ASP A 127 -11.40 3.29 14.59
C ASP A 127 -12.14 3.61 13.28
N TYR A 128 -12.42 2.61 12.44
CA TYR A 128 -13.08 2.79 11.15
C TYR A 128 -14.00 1.63 10.74
N GLU A 129 -14.97 1.93 9.88
CA GLU A 129 -15.86 0.94 9.26
C GLU A 129 -15.68 0.93 7.74
N GLY A 130 -15.85 -0.25 7.12
CA GLY A 130 -15.50 -0.48 5.73
C GLY A 130 -13.98 -0.45 5.52
N GLY A 131 -13.53 0.02 4.34
CA GLY A 131 -12.10 0.19 4.07
C GLY A 131 -11.33 -1.09 3.82
N GLU A 132 -12.00 -2.22 3.60
CA GLU A 132 -11.36 -3.51 3.34
C GLU A 132 -10.43 -3.43 2.12
N LEU A 133 -9.18 -3.85 2.29
CA LEU A 133 -8.25 -4.06 1.18
C LEU A 133 -8.52 -5.45 0.60
N GLU A 134 -8.97 -5.49 -0.65
CA GLU A 134 -9.27 -6.72 -1.36
C GLU A 134 -8.29 -6.93 -2.52
N ILE A 135 -7.75 -8.14 -2.64
CA ILE A 135 -6.81 -8.52 -3.69
C ILE A 135 -7.42 -9.67 -4.51
N ASN A 136 -7.40 -9.51 -5.82
CA ASN A 136 -7.95 -10.42 -6.79
C ASN A 136 -6.89 -10.77 -7.85
N GLY A 137 -6.03 -11.74 -7.52
CA GLY A 137 -5.00 -12.24 -8.42
C GLY A 137 -5.46 -13.37 -9.36
N ASP A 138 -6.54 -14.08 -9.02
CA ASP A 138 -6.96 -15.33 -9.67
C ASP A 138 -8.48 -15.42 -9.94
N GLY A 139 -9.16 -14.28 -9.98
CA GLY A 139 -10.61 -14.20 -10.16
C GLY A 139 -11.41 -14.35 -8.87
N ARG A 140 -10.76 -14.59 -7.72
CA ARG A 140 -11.41 -14.67 -6.41
C ARG A 140 -10.84 -13.60 -5.47
N PRO A 141 -11.59 -12.51 -5.21
CA PRO A 141 -11.22 -11.51 -4.22
C PRO A 141 -10.95 -12.13 -2.85
N ARG A 142 -9.84 -11.72 -2.24
CA ARG A 142 -9.46 -12.06 -0.85
C ARG A 142 -9.23 -10.79 -0.08
N THR A 143 -9.83 -10.68 1.09
CA THR A 143 -9.65 -9.55 2.00
C THR A 143 -8.38 -9.72 2.81
N ALA A 144 -7.55 -8.67 2.84
CA ALA A 144 -6.37 -8.61 3.70
C ALA A 144 -6.77 -8.54 5.18
N ASP A 145 -5.89 -9.01 6.06
CA ASP A 145 -6.05 -8.77 7.50
C ASP A 145 -6.13 -7.26 7.78
N ARG A 146 -7.02 -6.89 8.71
CA ARG A 146 -7.26 -5.50 9.15
C ARG A 146 -6.49 -5.15 10.43
N ALA A 147 -5.85 -6.12 11.07
CA ALA A 147 -5.08 -5.90 12.28
C ALA A 147 -4.03 -4.79 12.08
N GLN A 148 -3.99 -3.84 13.01
CA GLN A 148 -3.01 -2.75 12.96
C GLN A 148 -1.60 -3.33 12.94
N GLY A 149 -0.78 -2.83 12.01
CA GLY A 149 0.59 -3.27 11.81
C GLY A 149 0.76 -4.55 11.00
N ALA A 150 -0.34 -5.26 10.67
CA ALA A 150 -0.30 -6.33 9.71
C ALA A 150 -0.03 -5.77 8.31
N ALA A 151 0.72 -6.53 7.52
CA ALA A 151 1.02 -6.22 6.14
C ALA A 151 0.64 -7.37 5.22
N ILE A 152 0.46 -7.03 3.94
CA ILE A 152 0.19 -8.00 2.88
C ILE A 152 1.05 -7.67 1.67
N ALA A 153 1.70 -8.69 1.13
CA ALA A 153 2.49 -8.62 -0.09
C ALA A 153 1.73 -9.30 -1.23
N PHE A 154 1.71 -8.70 -2.41
CA PHE A 154 1.09 -9.27 -3.60
C PHE A 154 1.76 -8.78 -4.88
N PRO A 155 1.63 -9.51 -6.02
CA PRO A 155 2.15 -9.06 -7.29
C PRO A 155 1.55 -7.71 -7.70
N ALA A 156 2.37 -6.76 -8.12
CA ALA A 156 1.91 -5.40 -8.42
C ALA A 156 0.91 -5.31 -9.60
N PHE A 157 0.82 -6.36 -10.41
CA PHE A 157 -0.15 -6.50 -11.50
C PHE A 157 -1.48 -7.14 -11.07
N ALA A 158 -1.59 -7.60 -9.81
CA ALA A 158 -2.84 -8.15 -9.30
C ALA A 158 -3.87 -7.03 -9.12
N LEU A 159 -5.10 -7.28 -9.58
CA LEU A 159 -6.20 -6.35 -9.34
C LEU A 159 -6.47 -6.27 -7.85
N HIS A 160 -6.61 -5.06 -7.32
CA HIS A 160 -6.95 -4.84 -5.93
C HIS A 160 -7.75 -3.57 -5.75
N ARG A 161 -8.45 -3.46 -4.63
CA ARG A 161 -9.22 -2.28 -4.26
C ARG A 161 -9.22 -2.04 -2.75
N VAL A 162 -9.50 -0.81 -2.35
CA VAL A 162 -9.90 -0.45 -1.00
C VAL A 162 -11.39 -0.12 -1.04
N ALA A 163 -12.21 -0.96 -0.40
CA ALA A 163 -13.63 -0.71 -0.25
C ALA A 163 -13.89 0.65 0.42
N PRO A 164 -15.05 1.30 0.18
CA PRO A 164 -15.32 2.58 0.81
C PRO A 164 -15.25 2.50 2.34
N VAL A 165 -14.52 3.44 2.95
CA VAL A 165 -14.61 3.71 4.38
C VAL A 165 -15.92 4.44 4.62
N THR A 166 -16.75 3.96 5.55
CA THR A 166 -18.08 4.54 5.83
C THR A 166 -18.10 5.33 7.13
N ARG A 167 -17.15 5.08 8.04
CA ARG A 167 -16.96 5.81 9.30
C ARG A 167 -15.48 5.85 9.65
N GLY A 168 -15.03 6.95 10.27
CA GLY A 168 -13.68 7.07 10.78
C GLY A 168 -12.63 7.34 9.71
N ARG A 169 -11.36 7.03 10.02
CA ARG A 169 -10.22 7.29 9.15
C ARG A 169 -9.34 6.05 9.06
N ARG A 170 -9.14 5.57 7.83
CA ARG A 170 -8.25 4.43 7.55
C ARG A 170 -6.94 4.92 6.95
N TRP A 171 -5.84 4.57 7.60
CA TRP A 171 -4.49 4.85 7.15
C TRP A 171 -3.80 3.57 6.66
N SER A 172 -3.01 3.69 5.59
CA SER A 172 -2.18 2.59 5.08
C SER A 172 -0.83 3.11 4.60
N LEU A 173 0.20 2.27 4.72
CA LEU A 173 1.55 2.51 4.17
C LEU A 173 1.79 1.54 3.03
N THR A 174 2.18 2.05 1.87
CA THR A 174 2.45 1.26 0.67
C THR A 174 3.86 1.54 0.16
N LEU A 175 4.56 0.50 -0.27
CA LEU A 175 5.79 0.60 -1.06
C LEU A 175 5.74 -0.42 -2.21
N TRP A 176 6.60 -0.22 -3.20
CA TRP A 176 6.74 -1.12 -4.34
C TRP A 176 8.19 -1.53 -4.53
N ALA A 177 8.40 -2.81 -4.82
CA ALA A 177 9.68 -3.33 -5.29
C ALA A 177 9.72 -3.31 -6.82
N HIS A 178 10.88 -2.99 -7.40
CA HIS A 178 11.07 -2.84 -8.85
C HIS A 178 12.00 -3.90 -9.40
N GLY A 179 11.87 -4.20 -10.68
CA GLY A 179 12.75 -5.14 -11.38
C GLY A 179 12.62 -5.05 -12.91
N PRO A 180 13.21 -6.01 -13.64
CA PRO A 180 13.14 -6.03 -15.10
C PRO A 180 11.72 -6.36 -15.56
N SER A 181 11.34 -6.05 -16.80
CA SER A 181 10.02 -6.45 -17.33
C SER A 181 9.77 -7.96 -17.17
N PHE A 182 8.52 -8.36 -16.87
CA PHE A 182 8.13 -9.76 -16.93
C PHE A 182 8.37 -10.29 -18.34
N ARG A 183 8.93 -11.50 -18.45
CA ARG A 183 9.23 -12.18 -19.70
C ARG A 183 8.31 -13.39 -19.86
#